data_AF-A0A3M2F127-F1
#
_entry.id   AF-A0A3M2F127-F1
#
_cell.length_a   1.000
_cell.length_b   1.000
_cell.length_c   1.000
_cell.angle_alpha   90.00
_cell.angle_beta   90.00
_cell.angle_gamma   90.00
#
_symmetry.space_group_name_H-M   'P 1'
#
loop_
_entity.id
_entity.type
_entity.pdbx_description
1 polymer ?
#
loop_
_entity_poly.entity_id
_entity_poly.type
_entity_poly.pdbx_seq_one_letter_code
_entity_poly.pdbx_strand_id
1 'polypeptide(L)'
;MRAAWRGIITPFMKRLLLDLSTGFPTLTFIGGTALAEFYLGHRYSEDLDFASPSLAAIDHLEGPLEALLKGKGLSLSVSFPIRGAVVVYVKDPDSGDSVKIEFSTNPHIVESEVLVIDGVRIPSAEHLADLKWRAFPRQKIKDVFDLASLRAAGVAQPWPPAVTFAAPALAAAQRMLAGWAASLPEKPGWFPGTDARWEEKVGEMTTFLEEFSNEAVRYLTAHNRVADQTGTASGAARDSRRQRLPRSPRQGVPGSNPKKREGNIS
;
A
#
# COMPACT_ATOMS: atom_id res chain seq x y z
N MET A 1 -2.23 21.04 3.54
CA MET A 1 -3.69 20.88 3.35
C MET A 1 -4.35 20.65 4.71
N ARG A 2 -5.56 21.16 4.98
CA ARG A 2 -6.25 20.87 6.26
C ARG A 2 -7.02 19.57 6.16
N ALA A 3 -6.85 18.70 7.16
CA ALA A 3 -7.54 17.44 7.25
C ALA A 3 -8.90 17.61 7.93
N ALA A 4 -9.96 17.04 7.35
CA ALA A 4 -11.34 17.06 7.87
C ALA A 4 -12.18 16.00 7.17
N TRP A 5 -13.22 15.48 7.84
CA TRP A 5 -14.18 14.55 7.24
C TRP A 5 -14.77 15.10 5.94
N ARG A 6 -14.74 14.28 4.88
CA ARG A 6 -15.28 14.60 3.55
C ARG A 6 -16.59 13.87 3.25
N GLY A 7 -16.96 12.87 4.05
CA GLY A 7 -18.19 12.07 3.84
C GLY A 7 -18.07 11.12 2.66
N ILE A 8 -16.87 10.60 2.40
CA ILE A 8 -16.60 9.60 1.35
C ILE A 8 -16.95 8.20 1.83
N ILE A 9 -16.67 7.88 3.09
CA ILE A 9 -16.95 6.57 3.66
C ILE A 9 -18.40 6.47 4.15
N THR A 10 -18.93 5.25 4.18
CA THR A 10 -20.30 5.00 4.65
C THR A 10 -20.43 5.27 6.16
N PRO A 11 -21.66 5.49 6.67
CA PRO A 11 -21.90 5.60 8.12
C PRO A 11 -21.37 4.39 8.91
N PHE A 12 -21.47 3.17 8.36
CA PHE A 12 -20.94 1.97 8.98
C PHE A 12 -19.40 2.02 9.08
N MET A 13 -18.71 2.35 7.99
CA MET A 13 -17.25 2.51 7.99
C MET A 13 -16.81 3.58 8.97
N LYS A 14 -17.51 4.71 9.05
CA LYS A 14 -17.22 5.79 10.01
C LYS A 14 -17.34 5.31 11.46
N ARG A 15 -18.43 4.59 11.78
CA ARG A 15 -18.62 3.99 13.11
C ARG A 15 -17.47 3.03 13.46
N LEU A 16 -17.13 2.12 12.54
CA LEU A 16 -16.01 1.18 12.72
C LEU A 16 -14.68 1.90 12.93
N LEU A 17 -14.38 2.91 12.12
CA LEU A 17 -13.16 3.70 12.23
C LEU A 17 -13.03 4.35 13.62
N LEU A 18 -14.12 4.90 14.15
CA LEU A 18 -14.14 5.50 15.49
C LEU A 18 -14.01 4.45 16.60
N ASP A 19 -14.73 3.34 16.50
CA ASP A 19 -14.64 2.22 17.46
C ASP A 19 -13.22 1.65 17.50
N LEU A 20 -12.58 1.44 16.34
CA LEU A 20 -11.21 0.95 16.23
C LEU A 20 -10.19 1.96 16.74
N SER A 21 -10.35 3.25 16.42
CA SER A 21 -9.43 4.29 16.91
C SER A 21 -9.49 4.45 18.43
N THR A 22 -10.67 4.24 19.01
CA THR A 22 -10.86 4.24 20.47
C THR A 22 -10.27 2.97 21.11
N GLY A 23 -10.55 1.80 20.55
CA GLY A 23 -10.08 0.51 21.09
C GLY A 23 -8.57 0.29 20.91
N PHE A 24 -7.98 0.89 19.88
CA PHE A 24 -6.59 0.70 19.49
C PHE A 24 -5.89 2.05 19.23
N PRO A 25 -5.63 2.85 20.28
CA PRO A 25 -5.14 4.21 20.15
C PRO A 25 -3.72 4.33 19.62
N THR A 26 -2.99 3.22 19.45
CA THR A 26 -1.66 3.21 18.82
C THR A 26 -1.72 2.97 17.32
N LEU A 27 -2.87 2.54 16.78
CA LEU A 27 -3.04 2.33 15.35
C LEU A 27 -3.22 3.67 14.64
N THR A 28 -2.64 3.76 13.45
CA THR A 28 -2.71 4.94 12.59
C THR A 28 -3.49 4.56 11.33
N PHE A 29 -4.55 5.31 11.02
CA PHE A 29 -5.36 5.13 9.84
C PHE A 29 -4.64 5.68 8.60
N ILE A 30 -4.36 4.81 7.63
CA ILE A 30 -3.54 5.10 6.45
C ILE A 30 -4.26 4.73 5.15
N GLY A 31 -3.50 4.70 4.06
CA GLY A 31 -3.97 4.14 2.79
C GLY A 31 -4.80 5.12 1.97
N GLY A 32 -5.49 4.57 0.98
CA GLY A 32 -6.28 5.35 0.04
C GLY A 32 -7.53 5.97 0.68
N THR A 33 -8.11 5.28 1.66
CA THR A 33 -9.32 5.73 2.35
C THR A 33 -9.04 6.91 3.28
N ALA A 34 -7.93 6.89 4.02
CA ALA A 34 -7.50 8.05 4.81
C ALA A 34 -7.29 9.29 3.92
N LEU A 35 -6.62 9.10 2.77
CA LEU A 35 -6.38 10.18 1.83
C LEU A 35 -7.70 10.75 1.25
N ALA A 36 -8.61 9.88 0.82
CA ALA A 36 -9.89 10.31 0.27
C ALA A 36 -10.79 10.96 1.32
N GLU A 37 -10.94 10.35 2.49
CA GLU A 37 -11.87 10.81 3.53
C GLU A 37 -11.42 12.09 4.23
N PHE A 38 -10.11 12.28 4.46
CA PHE A 38 -9.66 13.41 5.27
C PHE A 38 -9.05 14.55 4.47
N TYR A 39 -8.59 14.31 3.24
CA TYR A 39 -7.82 15.30 2.49
C TYR A 39 -8.50 15.68 1.18
N LEU A 40 -8.73 14.71 0.29
CA LEU A 40 -8.96 15.01 -1.12
C LEU A 40 -10.42 14.87 -1.58
N GLY A 41 -11.21 13.98 -0.99
CA GLY A 41 -12.55 13.67 -1.48
C GLY A 41 -12.61 13.21 -2.94
N HIS A 42 -11.50 12.67 -3.46
CA HIS A 42 -11.27 12.48 -4.89
C HIS A 42 -11.82 11.16 -5.44
N ARG A 43 -12.06 10.16 -4.59
CA ARG A 43 -12.70 8.88 -4.94
C ARG A 43 -13.32 8.19 -3.74
N TYR A 44 -14.29 7.30 -3.98
CA TYR A 44 -14.74 6.29 -3.03
C TYR A 44 -13.62 5.29 -2.71
N SER A 45 -13.71 4.73 -1.52
CA SER A 45 -12.81 3.69 -1.02
C SER A 45 -13.58 2.84 -0.02
N GLU A 46 -13.44 1.52 -0.13
CA GLU A 46 -14.29 0.53 0.55
C GLU A 46 -13.54 -0.21 1.67
N ASP A 47 -12.23 -0.01 1.75
CA ASP A 47 -11.35 -0.67 2.72
C ASP A 47 -10.96 0.30 3.84
N LEU A 48 -10.64 -0.21 5.03
CA LEU A 48 -9.98 0.56 6.09
C LEU A 48 -8.57 0.00 6.32
N ASP A 49 -7.54 0.81 6.10
CA ASP A 49 -6.14 0.40 6.30
C ASP A 49 -5.59 1.04 7.58
N PHE A 50 -5.09 0.23 8.51
CA PHE A 50 -4.41 0.66 9.72
C PHE A 50 -2.97 0.17 9.73
N ALA A 51 -2.10 0.98 10.32
CA ALA A 51 -0.71 0.64 10.51
C ALA A 51 -0.23 0.92 11.94
N SER A 52 0.75 0.12 12.36
CA SER A 52 1.56 0.36 13.55
C SER A 52 3.04 0.25 13.20
N PRO A 53 3.94 1.08 13.78
CA PRO A 53 5.37 0.85 13.67
C PRO A 53 5.83 -0.39 14.45
N SER A 54 5.02 -0.91 15.37
CA SER A 54 5.33 -2.06 16.21
C SER A 54 4.67 -3.34 15.68
N LEU A 55 5.49 -4.34 15.31
CA LEU A 55 5.02 -5.67 14.94
C LEU A 55 4.23 -6.34 16.08
N ALA A 56 4.68 -6.15 17.33
CA ALA A 56 4.01 -6.71 18.50
C ALA A 56 2.58 -6.17 18.66
N ALA A 57 2.32 -4.92 18.26
CA ALA A 57 0.97 -4.36 18.30
C ALA A 57 0.02 -5.07 17.31
N ILE A 58 0.55 -5.56 16.18
CA ILE A 58 -0.23 -6.30 15.18
C ILE A 58 -0.39 -7.77 15.60
N ASP A 59 0.70 -8.40 16.07
CA ASP A 59 0.69 -9.81 16.49
C ASP A 59 -0.25 -10.10 17.68
N HIS A 60 -0.51 -9.10 18.53
CA HIS A 60 -1.42 -9.21 19.68
C HIS A 60 -2.83 -8.66 19.44
N LEU A 61 -3.17 -8.31 18.20
CA LEU A 61 -4.42 -7.64 17.88
C LEU A 61 -5.65 -8.56 17.92
N GLU A 62 -5.49 -9.84 17.59
CA GLU A 62 -6.59 -10.79 17.33
C GLU A 62 -7.62 -10.85 18.45
N GLY A 63 -7.22 -11.24 19.67
CA GLY A 63 -8.14 -11.42 20.79
C GLY A 63 -8.89 -10.14 21.18
N PRO A 64 -8.19 -9.02 21.40
CA PRO A 64 -8.84 -7.73 21.68
C PRO A 64 -9.76 -7.25 20.54
N LEU A 65 -9.37 -7.46 19.27
CA LEU A 65 -10.18 -7.05 18.11
C LEU A 65 -11.46 -7.87 18.01
N GLU A 66 -11.35 -9.19 18.17
CA GLU A 66 -12.51 -10.07 18.19
C GLU A 66 -13.46 -9.72 19.33
N ALA A 67 -12.93 -9.48 20.53
CA ALA A 67 -13.72 -9.06 21.69
C ALA A 67 -14.43 -7.73 21.46
N LEU A 68 -13.74 -6.72 20.90
CA LEU A 68 -14.32 -5.42 20.56
C LEU A 68 -15.48 -5.58 19.56
N LEU A 69 -15.25 -6.28 18.46
CA LEU A 69 -16.24 -6.41 17.38
C LEU A 69 -17.44 -7.26 17.80
N LYS A 70 -17.22 -8.37 18.51
CA LYS A 70 -18.30 -9.19 19.08
C LYS A 70 -19.12 -8.41 20.12
N GLY A 71 -18.46 -7.61 20.96
CA GLY A 71 -19.12 -6.73 21.93
C GLY A 71 -20.05 -5.69 21.28
N LYS A 72 -19.86 -5.41 19.98
CA LYS A 72 -20.70 -4.51 19.18
C LYS A 72 -21.74 -5.24 18.33
N GLY A 73 -21.90 -6.56 18.51
CA GLY A 73 -22.83 -7.38 17.73
C GLY A 73 -22.41 -7.60 16.27
N LEU A 74 -21.15 -7.33 15.94
CA LEU A 74 -20.65 -7.45 14.57
C LEU A 74 -20.16 -8.87 14.26
N SER A 75 -20.40 -9.32 13.04
CA SER A 75 -19.85 -10.58 12.54
C SER A 75 -18.45 -10.36 11.96
N LEU A 76 -17.55 -11.28 12.28
CA LEU A 76 -16.13 -11.20 11.94
C LEU A 76 -15.72 -12.46 11.17
N SER A 77 -15.13 -12.27 10.00
CA SER A 77 -14.38 -13.31 9.30
C SER A 77 -12.93 -12.87 9.20
N VAL A 78 -12.04 -13.58 9.89
CA VAL A 78 -10.61 -13.24 9.91
C VAL A 78 -9.87 -14.04 8.87
N SER A 79 -9.10 -13.36 8.04
CA SER A 79 -8.11 -13.95 7.15
C SER A 79 -6.74 -13.48 7.59
N PHE A 80 -5.94 -14.37 8.17
CA PHE A 80 -4.57 -14.05 8.55
C PHE A 80 -3.64 -14.31 7.38
N PRO A 81 -3.09 -13.27 6.72
CA PRO A 81 -1.92 -13.46 5.89
C PRO A 81 -0.65 -13.63 6.73
N ILE A 82 0.43 -13.95 6.02
CA ILE A 82 1.81 -14.13 6.48
C ILE A 82 2.25 -12.97 7.41
N ARG A 83 3.06 -13.29 8.43
CA ARG A 83 3.67 -12.40 9.45
C ARG A 83 3.65 -10.90 9.10
N GLY A 84 3.06 -10.10 9.98
CA GLY A 84 3.11 -8.63 9.93
C GLY A 84 1.89 -7.95 9.30
N ALA A 85 0.87 -8.72 8.90
CA ALA A 85 -0.43 -8.17 8.50
C ALA A 85 -1.60 -9.07 8.96
N VAL A 86 -2.74 -8.44 9.24
CA VAL A 86 -4.01 -9.08 9.60
C VAL A 86 -5.09 -8.48 8.72
N VAL A 87 -5.87 -9.31 8.03
CA VAL A 87 -7.02 -8.84 7.24
C VAL A 87 -8.29 -9.38 7.85
N VAL A 88 -9.24 -8.51 8.13
CA VAL A 88 -10.55 -8.90 8.63
C VAL A 88 -11.65 -8.39 7.73
N TYR A 89 -12.70 -9.18 7.62
CA TYR A 89 -13.96 -8.77 7.01
C TYR A 89 -14.97 -8.64 8.13
N VAL A 90 -15.46 -7.42 8.33
CA VAL A 90 -16.45 -7.09 9.35
C VAL A 90 -17.77 -6.86 8.66
N LYS A 91 -18.82 -7.54 9.11
CA LYS A 91 -20.17 -7.37 8.58
C LYS A 91 -21.14 -7.04 9.70
N ASP A 92 -21.94 -6.02 9.47
CA ASP A 92 -23.08 -5.64 10.31
C ASP A 92 -24.27 -6.56 9.96
N PRO A 93 -24.72 -7.42 10.88
CA PRO A 93 -25.82 -8.35 10.60
C PRO A 93 -27.15 -7.64 10.31
N ASP A 94 -27.36 -6.44 10.84
CA ASP A 94 -28.65 -5.74 10.76
C ASP A 94 -28.82 -5.00 9.43
N SER A 95 -27.75 -4.32 8.98
CA SER A 95 -27.75 -3.61 7.69
C SER A 95 -27.30 -4.48 6.52
N GLY A 96 -26.52 -5.53 6.78
CA GLY A 96 -25.85 -6.32 5.76
C GLY A 96 -24.57 -5.68 5.21
N ASP A 97 -24.22 -4.47 5.65
CA ASP A 97 -23.01 -3.77 5.23
C ASP A 97 -21.76 -4.55 5.63
N SER A 98 -20.74 -4.52 4.77
CA SER A 98 -19.46 -5.19 5.03
C SER A 98 -18.28 -4.31 4.70
N VAL A 99 -17.22 -4.41 5.48
CA VAL A 99 -15.99 -3.62 5.34
C VAL A 99 -14.80 -4.55 5.49
N LYS A 100 -13.84 -4.43 4.56
CA LYS A 100 -12.53 -5.06 4.72
C LYS A 100 -11.62 -4.12 5.50
N ILE A 101 -10.95 -4.65 6.51
CA ILE A 101 -10.01 -3.91 7.34
C ILE A 101 -8.67 -4.61 7.29
N GLU A 102 -7.62 -3.87 6.95
CA GLU A 102 -6.25 -4.37 6.92
C GLU A 102 -5.46 -3.70 8.06
N PHE A 103 -4.80 -4.50 8.88
CA PHE A 103 -3.85 -4.06 9.88
C PHE A 103 -2.47 -4.51 9.46
N SER A 104 -1.50 -3.60 9.40
CA SER A 104 -0.15 -3.91 8.93
C SER A 104 0.92 -3.30 9.81
N THR A 105 2.10 -3.93 9.83
CA THR A 105 3.28 -3.30 10.41
C THR A 105 3.91 -2.38 9.36
N ASN A 106 4.07 -1.11 9.70
CA ASN A 106 4.73 -0.14 8.83
C ASN A 106 5.74 0.68 9.63
N PRO A 107 7.05 0.38 9.53
CA PRO A 107 8.09 1.10 10.27
C PRO A 107 8.31 2.54 9.74
N HIS A 108 7.64 2.92 8.65
CA HIS A 108 7.76 4.26 8.07
C HIS A 108 6.74 5.26 8.64
N ILE A 109 5.85 4.86 9.56
CA ILE A 109 5.00 5.81 10.26
C ILE A 109 5.87 6.71 11.14
N VAL A 110 5.81 8.02 10.88
CA VAL A 110 6.57 9.04 11.60
C VAL A 110 5.63 9.73 12.59
N GLU A 111 5.80 9.45 13.88
CA GLU A 111 4.87 9.90 14.92
C GLU A 111 4.68 11.43 14.96
N SER A 112 5.74 12.19 14.69
CA SER A 112 5.68 13.66 14.65
C SER A 112 4.84 14.23 13.50
N GLU A 113 4.49 13.40 12.51
CA GLU A 113 3.65 13.77 11.35
C GLU A 113 2.24 13.20 11.44
N VAL A 114 1.90 12.53 12.54
CA VAL A 114 0.56 12.01 12.81
C VAL A 114 -0.31 13.11 13.42
N LEU A 115 -1.45 13.35 12.78
CA LEU A 115 -2.52 14.21 13.26
C LEU A 115 -3.56 13.38 14.00
N VAL A 116 -4.28 13.99 14.94
CA VAL A 116 -5.44 13.39 15.60
C VAL A 116 -6.68 14.20 15.28
N ILE A 117 -7.67 13.58 14.63
CA ILE A 117 -8.91 14.22 14.19
C ILE A 117 -10.07 13.38 14.71
N ASP A 118 -10.85 13.92 15.64
CA ASP A 118 -11.96 13.21 16.30
C ASP A 118 -11.53 11.84 16.86
N GLY A 119 -10.33 11.78 17.45
CA GLY A 119 -9.76 10.55 18.01
C GLY A 119 -9.11 9.62 16.98
N VAL A 120 -9.22 9.90 15.68
CA VAL A 120 -8.57 9.12 14.62
C VAL A 120 -7.16 9.64 14.37
N ARG A 121 -6.17 8.75 14.48
CA ARG A 121 -4.77 9.04 14.17
C ARG A 121 -4.53 8.90 12.67
N ILE A 122 -4.06 9.94 12.00
CA ILE A 122 -3.94 9.99 10.54
C ILE A 122 -2.63 10.71 10.18
N PRO A 123 -1.78 10.17 9.29
CA PRO A 123 -0.59 10.89 8.85
C PRO A 123 -0.97 12.15 8.05
N SER A 124 -0.05 13.11 7.98
CA SER A 124 -0.17 14.26 7.07
C SER A 124 -0.38 13.82 5.61
N ALA A 125 -0.90 14.71 4.76
CA ALA A 125 -1.07 14.42 3.33
C ALA A 125 0.28 14.11 2.67
N GLU A 126 1.33 14.82 3.08
CA GLU A 126 2.70 14.64 2.64
C GLU A 126 3.23 13.26 3.02
N HIS A 127 2.96 12.79 4.23
CA HIS A 127 3.34 11.46 4.69
C HIS A 127 2.56 10.36 3.94
N LEU A 128 1.25 10.54 3.75
CA LEU A 128 0.44 9.61 2.95
C LEU A 128 0.94 9.53 1.50
N ALA A 129 1.44 10.63 0.92
CA ALA A 129 2.07 10.65 -0.39
C ALA A 129 3.36 9.80 -0.44
N ASP A 130 4.23 9.90 0.57
CA ASP A 130 5.42 9.05 0.68
C ASP A 130 5.04 7.55 0.76
N LEU A 131 4.04 7.21 1.58
CA LEU A 131 3.54 5.83 1.66
C LEU A 131 2.99 5.34 0.31
N LYS A 132 2.36 6.22 -0.48
CA LYS A 132 1.89 5.90 -1.83
C LYS A 132 3.03 5.66 -2.80
N TRP A 133 4.11 6.44 -2.74
CA TRP A 133 5.30 6.20 -3.55
C TRP A 133 5.96 4.86 -3.26
N ARG A 134 6.07 4.49 -1.99
CA ARG A 134 6.59 3.17 -1.58
C ARG A 134 5.71 2.03 -2.08
N ALA A 135 4.40 2.26 -2.14
CA ALA A 135 3.41 1.31 -2.66
C ALA A 135 3.42 1.19 -4.19
N PHE A 136 3.83 2.24 -4.90
CA PHE A 136 3.68 2.41 -6.34
C PHE A 136 4.23 1.28 -7.23
N PRO A 137 5.36 0.60 -6.90
CA PRO A 137 5.85 -0.51 -7.72
C PRO A 137 4.84 -1.65 -7.94
N ARG A 138 3.81 -1.76 -7.09
CA ARG A 138 2.69 -2.70 -7.22
C ARG A 138 1.79 -2.44 -8.43
N GLN A 139 1.91 -1.28 -9.09
CA GLN A 139 1.18 -0.91 -10.32
C GLN A 139 -0.34 -0.97 -10.17
N LYS A 140 -0.88 -0.56 -9.01
CA LYS A 140 -2.33 -0.41 -8.85
C LYS A 140 -2.77 0.94 -9.42
N ILE A 141 -3.80 0.92 -10.26
CA ILE A 141 -4.41 2.13 -10.84
C ILE A 141 -4.82 3.16 -9.77
N LYS A 142 -5.30 2.68 -8.61
CA LYS A 142 -5.67 3.55 -7.47
C LYS A 142 -4.47 4.35 -6.93
N ASP A 143 -3.25 3.80 -6.98
CA ASP A 143 -2.06 4.51 -6.50
C ASP A 143 -1.66 5.63 -7.48
N VAL A 144 -1.78 5.41 -8.80
CA VAL A 144 -1.59 6.48 -9.81
C VAL A 144 -2.60 7.60 -9.59
N PHE A 145 -3.88 7.23 -9.43
CA PHE A 145 -4.94 8.21 -9.22
C PHE A 145 -4.74 9.03 -7.94
N ASP A 146 -4.37 8.38 -6.84
CA ASP A 146 -4.09 9.04 -5.56
C ASP A 146 -2.91 10.01 -5.69
N LEU A 147 -1.82 9.61 -6.36
CA LEU A 147 -0.64 10.46 -6.56
C LEU A 147 -0.89 11.64 -7.51
N ALA A 148 -1.62 11.42 -8.60
CA ALA A 148 -2.03 12.49 -9.51
C ALA A 148 -2.90 13.52 -8.77
N SER A 149 -3.84 13.05 -7.94
CA SER A 149 -4.73 13.92 -7.16
C SER A 149 -3.98 14.70 -6.08
N LEU A 150 -3.02 14.07 -5.39
CA LEU A 150 -2.12 14.75 -4.45
C LEU A 150 -1.34 15.88 -5.11
N ARG A 151 -0.79 15.63 -6.32
CA ARG A 151 -0.07 16.63 -7.10
C ARG A 151 -0.97 17.78 -7.53
N ALA A 152 -2.15 17.48 -8.08
CA ALA A 152 -3.12 18.49 -8.48
C ALA A 152 -3.55 19.39 -7.30
N ALA A 153 -3.59 18.82 -6.09
CA ALA A 153 -3.92 19.54 -4.87
C ALA A 153 -2.73 20.29 -4.22
N GLY A 154 -1.58 20.32 -4.89
CA GLY A 154 -0.40 21.09 -4.46
C GLY A 154 0.31 20.52 -3.24
N VAL A 155 0.15 19.22 -2.94
CA VAL A 155 0.90 18.57 -1.86
C VAL A 155 2.37 18.52 -2.27
N ALA A 156 3.20 19.30 -1.58
CA ALA A 156 4.62 19.41 -1.85
C ALA A 156 5.30 18.06 -1.58
N GLN A 157 5.96 17.52 -2.59
CA GLN A 157 6.79 16.32 -2.47
C GLN A 157 8.07 16.52 -3.28
N PRO A 158 9.24 16.06 -2.79
CA PRO A 158 10.39 15.95 -3.67
C PRO A 158 10.05 14.92 -4.75
N TRP A 159 10.09 15.39 -5.99
CA TRP A 159 9.81 14.59 -7.15
C TRP A 159 11.07 14.47 -8.00
N PRO A 160 11.54 13.26 -8.33
CA PRO A 160 11.12 11.96 -7.78
C PRO A 160 11.57 11.77 -6.31
N PRO A 161 10.98 10.82 -5.55
CA PRO A 161 11.57 10.36 -4.30
C PRO A 161 12.99 9.83 -4.55
N ALA A 162 13.85 9.88 -3.53
CA ALA A 162 15.28 9.51 -3.57
C ALA A 162 15.59 8.34 -4.54
N VAL A 163 16.76 8.38 -5.20
CA VAL A 163 17.26 7.44 -6.24
C VAL A 163 16.73 6.00 -6.14
N THR A 164 16.69 5.46 -4.93
CA THR A 164 16.25 4.10 -4.59
C THR A 164 14.86 3.74 -5.15
N PHE A 165 13.95 4.69 -5.30
CA PHE A 165 12.59 4.43 -5.79
C PHE A 165 12.37 4.82 -7.26
N ALA A 166 13.23 5.68 -7.82
CA ALA A 166 13.03 6.27 -9.14
C ALA A 166 13.01 5.21 -10.26
N ALA A 167 13.95 4.25 -10.25
CA ALA A 167 14.02 3.24 -11.31
C ALA A 167 12.85 2.22 -11.28
N PRO A 168 12.51 1.59 -10.13
CA PRO A 168 11.35 0.71 -10.06
C PRO A 168 10.03 1.42 -10.37
N ALA A 169 9.87 2.66 -9.90
CA ALA A 169 8.69 3.46 -10.16
C ALA A 169 8.59 3.90 -11.63
N LEU A 170 9.70 4.30 -12.27
CA LEU A 170 9.75 4.60 -13.71
C LEU A 170 9.32 3.37 -14.53
N ALA A 171 9.87 2.20 -14.22
CA ALA A 171 9.51 0.98 -14.93
C ALA A 171 8.03 0.62 -14.72
N ALA A 172 7.48 0.87 -13.53
CA ALA A 172 6.05 0.73 -13.26
C ALA A 172 5.21 1.70 -14.10
N ALA A 173 5.57 2.99 -14.11
CA ALA A 173 4.86 4.01 -14.89
C ALA A 173 4.86 3.71 -16.38
N GLN A 174 6.01 3.30 -16.94
CA GLN A 174 6.13 2.92 -18.35
C GLN A 174 5.28 1.70 -18.71
N ARG A 175 5.25 0.67 -17.84
CA ARG A 175 4.35 -0.48 -18.04
C ARG A 175 2.89 -0.07 -17.96
N MET A 176 2.55 0.79 -17.01
CA MET A 176 1.18 1.29 -16.87
C MET A 176 0.78 2.09 -18.12
N LEU A 177 1.60 3.01 -18.62
CA LEU A 177 1.37 3.75 -19.87
C LEU A 177 1.19 2.81 -21.07
N ALA A 178 2.06 1.80 -21.22
CA ALA A 178 2.00 0.86 -22.34
C ALA A 178 0.75 -0.05 -22.31
N GLY A 179 0.27 -0.41 -21.12
CA GLY A 179 -0.94 -1.22 -20.93
C GLY A 179 -2.21 -0.40 -20.63
N TRP A 180 -2.11 0.93 -20.55
CA TRP A 180 -3.12 1.81 -19.98
C TRP A 180 -4.44 1.69 -20.71
N ALA A 181 -4.41 1.85 -22.03
CA ALA A 181 -5.61 1.81 -22.88
C ALA A 181 -6.34 0.46 -22.81
N ALA A 182 -5.64 -0.64 -22.52
CA ALA A 182 -6.22 -1.98 -22.42
C ALA A 182 -6.67 -2.37 -20.99
N SER A 183 -6.26 -1.60 -19.98
CA SER A 183 -6.49 -1.90 -18.55
C SER A 183 -7.40 -0.90 -17.85
N LEU A 184 -7.84 0.16 -18.54
CA LEU A 184 -8.88 1.05 -18.02
C LEU A 184 -10.17 0.25 -17.84
N PRO A 185 -10.68 0.12 -16.61
CA PRO A 185 -12.00 -0.49 -16.42
C PRO A 185 -13.03 0.34 -17.18
N GLU A 186 -14.03 -0.33 -17.79
CA GLU A 186 -15.06 0.34 -18.59
C GLU A 186 -15.75 1.47 -17.83
N LYS A 187 -15.81 1.38 -16.49
CA LYS A 187 -16.03 2.51 -15.57
C LYS A 187 -15.87 2.02 -14.13
N PRO A 188 -14.92 2.52 -13.33
CA PRO A 188 -14.86 2.13 -11.94
C PRO A 188 -15.94 2.91 -11.17
N GLY A 189 -16.78 2.20 -10.40
CA GLY A 189 -17.76 2.80 -9.47
C GLY A 189 -17.13 3.59 -8.31
N TRP A 190 -15.88 4.02 -8.46
CA TRP A 190 -15.09 4.70 -7.42
C TRP A 190 -15.22 6.22 -7.48
N PHE A 191 -15.91 6.81 -8.45
CA PHE A 191 -15.98 8.27 -8.57
C PHE A 191 -17.27 8.85 -7.98
N PRO A 192 -17.17 9.83 -7.07
CA PRO A 192 -18.32 10.64 -6.70
C PRO A 192 -18.69 11.59 -7.86
N GLY A 193 -19.84 11.35 -8.50
CA GLY A 193 -20.40 12.22 -9.55
C GLY A 193 -20.54 11.58 -10.94
N THR A 194 -20.85 12.41 -11.94
CA THR A 194 -21.24 12.00 -13.31
C THR A 194 -20.07 11.63 -14.23
N ASP A 195 -20.38 10.80 -15.22
CA ASP A 195 -19.53 10.15 -16.23
C ASP A 195 -18.53 11.05 -16.95
N ALA A 196 -18.89 12.31 -17.23
CA ALA A 196 -18.05 13.27 -17.93
C ALA A 196 -16.70 13.53 -17.25
N ARG A 197 -16.58 13.25 -15.94
CA ARG A 197 -15.32 13.41 -15.19
C ARG A 197 -14.32 12.28 -15.44
N TRP A 198 -14.74 11.12 -15.93
CA TRP A 198 -13.83 9.97 -16.04
C TRP A 198 -12.76 10.19 -17.11
N GLU A 199 -13.14 10.64 -18.31
CA GLU A 199 -12.19 10.90 -19.40
C GLU A 199 -11.19 12.00 -19.01
N GLU A 200 -11.67 13.06 -18.36
CA GLU A 200 -10.82 14.12 -17.80
C GLU A 200 -9.81 13.55 -16.80
N LYS A 201 -10.26 12.69 -15.87
CA LYS A 201 -9.37 12.04 -14.90
C LYS A 201 -8.39 11.06 -15.54
N VAL A 202 -8.78 10.36 -16.60
CA VAL A 202 -7.88 9.54 -17.38
C VAL A 202 -6.81 10.40 -18.06
N GLY A 203 -7.19 11.57 -18.58
CA GLY A 203 -6.26 12.57 -19.10
C GLY A 203 -5.26 13.02 -18.04
N GLU A 204 -5.74 13.45 -16.87
CA GLU A 204 -4.89 13.88 -15.75
C GLU A 204 -3.90 12.80 -15.32
N MET A 205 -4.35 11.54 -15.20
CA MET A 205 -3.48 10.42 -14.85
C MET A 205 -2.43 10.13 -15.91
N THR A 206 -2.81 10.20 -17.19
CA THR A 206 -1.88 10.01 -18.33
C THR A 206 -0.79 11.08 -18.30
N THR A 207 -1.19 12.35 -18.22
CA THR A 207 -0.25 13.48 -18.11
C THR A 207 0.68 13.33 -16.91
N PHE A 208 0.13 12.93 -15.75
CA PHE A 208 0.92 12.66 -14.55
C PHE A 208 1.99 11.60 -14.79
N LEU A 209 1.63 10.46 -15.41
CA LEU A 209 2.56 9.36 -15.67
C LEU A 209 3.64 9.73 -16.69
N GLU A 210 3.30 10.50 -17.72
CA GLU A 210 4.26 11.00 -18.72
C GLU A 210 5.27 11.95 -18.08
N GLU A 211 4.79 12.94 -17.34
CA GLU A 211 5.65 13.90 -16.64
C GLU A 211 6.52 13.22 -15.59
N PHE A 212 5.97 12.24 -14.86
CA PHE A 212 6.75 11.40 -13.95
C PHE A 212 7.86 10.66 -14.66
N SER A 213 7.52 10.00 -15.77
CA SER A 213 8.49 9.21 -16.52
C SER A 213 9.62 10.09 -17.03
N ASN A 214 9.29 11.25 -17.58
CA ASN A 214 10.27 12.22 -18.08
C ASN A 214 11.20 12.72 -16.98
N GLU A 215 10.65 13.09 -15.83
CA GLU A 215 11.45 13.63 -14.73
C GLU A 215 12.31 12.56 -14.04
N ALA A 216 11.79 11.34 -13.89
CA ALA A 216 12.57 10.20 -13.41
C ALA A 216 13.74 9.86 -14.35
N VAL A 217 13.54 9.92 -15.67
CA VAL A 217 14.62 9.73 -16.66
C VAL A 217 15.69 10.83 -16.53
N ARG A 218 15.28 12.10 -16.42
CA ARG A 218 16.22 13.22 -16.22
C ARG A 218 17.03 13.04 -14.95
N TYR A 219 16.36 12.71 -13.86
CA TYR A 219 16.98 12.46 -12.57
C TYR A 219 18.02 11.34 -12.64
N LEU A 220 17.64 10.16 -13.17
CA LEU A 220 18.55 9.01 -13.30
C LEU A 220 19.74 9.32 -14.22
N THR A 221 19.51 10.07 -15.31
CA THR A 221 20.58 10.48 -16.23
C THR A 221 21.57 11.42 -15.54
N ALA A 222 21.09 12.39 -14.76
CA ALA A 222 21.95 13.29 -14.01
C ALA A 222 22.80 12.56 -12.96
N HIS A 223 22.20 11.62 -12.22
CA HIS A 223 22.89 10.91 -11.14
C HIS A 223 23.85 9.81 -11.64
N ASN A 224 23.54 9.15 -12.75
CA ASN A 224 24.47 8.19 -13.38
C ASN A 224 25.72 8.90 -13.92
N ARG A 225 25.58 10.11 -14.47
CA ARG A 225 26.74 10.92 -14.89
C ARG A 225 27.65 11.30 -13.74
N VAL A 226 27.09 11.56 -12.55
CA VAL A 226 27.88 11.85 -11.34
C VAL A 226 28.67 10.60 -10.92
N ALA A 227 28.05 9.41 -10.95
CA ALA A 227 28.73 8.16 -10.60
C ALA A 227 29.92 7.82 -11.53
N ASP A 228 29.79 8.13 -12.83
CA ASP A 228 30.88 7.97 -13.81
C ASP A 228 32.00 9.01 -13.61
N GLN A 229 31.67 10.24 -13.19
CA GLN A 229 32.63 11.33 -12.98
C GLN A 229 33.39 11.23 -11.65
N THR A 230 32.78 10.67 -10.60
CA THR A 230 33.43 10.55 -9.29
C THR A 230 34.41 9.36 -9.20
N GLY A 231 34.54 8.54 -10.25
CA GLY A 231 35.48 7.41 -10.28
C GLY A 231 35.22 6.35 -9.21
N THR A 232 34.09 6.41 -8.51
CA THR A 232 33.69 5.51 -7.42
C THR A 232 33.10 4.20 -7.93
N ALA A 233 33.15 3.93 -9.23
CA ALA A 233 32.95 2.59 -9.79
C ALA A 233 34.10 1.68 -9.32
N SER A 234 33.89 1.13 -8.12
CA SER A 234 34.74 0.16 -7.45
C SER A 234 35.27 -0.90 -8.41
N GLY A 235 36.58 -1.14 -8.35
CA GLY A 235 37.25 -2.31 -8.90
C GLY A 235 36.83 -3.66 -8.29
N ALA A 236 35.58 -3.80 -7.82
CA ALA A 236 35.04 -5.02 -7.23
C ALA A 236 34.64 -6.09 -8.26
N ALA A 237 34.76 -5.83 -9.56
CA ALA A 237 34.39 -6.78 -10.62
C ALA A 237 35.58 -7.55 -11.25
N ARG A 238 36.80 -7.48 -10.70
CA ARG A 238 37.98 -8.14 -11.32
C ARG A 238 38.65 -9.28 -10.56
N ASP A 239 38.15 -9.72 -9.40
CA ASP A 239 38.79 -10.80 -8.63
C ASP A 239 37.91 -12.04 -8.38
N SER A 240 37.22 -12.50 -9.43
CA SER A 240 36.57 -13.83 -9.43
C SER A 240 37.47 -14.95 -10.01
N ARG A 241 38.78 -14.72 -10.12
CA ARG A 241 39.74 -15.78 -10.47
C ARG A 241 40.21 -16.52 -9.21
N ARG A 242 39.70 -17.76 -9.08
CA ARG A 242 40.26 -18.89 -8.31
C ARG A 242 40.15 -18.82 -6.78
N GLN A 243 38.98 -19.21 -6.27
CA GLN A 243 38.96 -20.14 -5.14
C GLN A 243 38.14 -21.37 -5.53
N ARG A 244 38.85 -22.45 -5.89
CA ARG A 244 38.25 -23.78 -6.02
C ARG A 244 37.86 -24.25 -4.62
N LEU A 245 36.56 -24.34 -4.36
CA LEU A 245 36.08 -25.04 -3.17
C LEU A 245 36.47 -26.53 -3.26
N PRO A 246 36.94 -27.14 -2.16
CA PRO A 246 37.20 -28.58 -2.11
C PRO A 246 35.88 -29.34 -2.28
N ARG A 247 35.88 -30.34 -3.16
CA ARG A 247 34.74 -31.25 -3.35
C ARG A 247 34.60 -32.13 -2.11
N SER A 248 33.50 -31.99 -1.39
CA SER A 248 33.12 -32.91 -0.32
C SER A 248 32.81 -34.31 -0.87
N PRO A 249 33.09 -35.39 -0.13
CA PRO A 249 32.79 -36.75 -0.56
C PRO A 249 31.27 -36.97 -0.64
N ARG A 250 30.81 -37.59 -1.73
CA ARG A 250 29.44 -38.11 -1.85
C ARG A 250 29.24 -39.22 -0.82
N GLN A 251 28.47 -38.95 0.23
CA GLN A 251 27.86 -40.00 1.04
C GLN A 251 26.59 -40.47 0.34
N GLY A 252 26.57 -41.75 -0.05
CA GLY A 252 25.38 -42.42 -0.57
C GLY A 252 24.39 -42.64 0.57
N VAL A 253 23.14 -42.21 0.36
CA VAL A 253 22.02 -42.55 1.23
C VAL A 253 21.23 -43.67 0.56
N PRO A 254 21.06 -44.84 1.20
CA PRO A 254 20.09 -45.83 0.79
C PRO A 254 18.73 -45.54 1.43
N GLY A 255 17.66 -45.84 0.71
CA GLY A 255 16.51 -46.46 1.37
C GLY A 255 15.15 -45.81 1.20
N SER A 256 14.30 -46.59 0.53
CA SER A 256 12.92 -46.91 0.91
C SER A 256 11.81 -45.92 0.58
N ASN A 257 10.88 -46.47 -0.18
CA ASN A 257 9.65 -45.90 -0.70
C ASN A 257 8.49 -46.48 0.14
N PRO A 258 7.69 -45.67 0.89
CA PRO A 258 6.48 -46.18 1.53
C PRO A 258 5.24 -45.92 0.68
N LYS A 259 4.46 -46.99 0.56
CA LYS A 259 3.18 -47.17 -0.11
C LYS A 259 2.15 -46.08 0.26
N LYS A 260 1.43 -45.60 -0.77
CA LYS A 260 0.12 -44.96 -0.65
C LYS A 260 -0.87 -45.92 0.03
N ARG A 261 -1.58 -45.44 1.06
CA ARG A 261 -2.87 -45.97 1.48
C ARG A 261 -3.93 -44.93 1.15
N GLU A 262 -4.83 -45.29 0.25
CA GLU A 262 -6.12 -44.62 0.06
C GLU A 262 -7.07 -45.07 1.16
N GLY A 263 -7.72 -44.11 1.80
CA GLY A 263 -8.79 -44.34 2.77
C GLY A 263 -9.98 -43.47 2.39
N ASN A 264 -11.02 -44.13 1.85
CA ASN A 264 -12.38 -43.61 1.74
C ASN A 264 -12.91 -43.28 3.13
N ILE A 265 -13.59 -42.14 3.26
CA ILE A 265 -14.59 -41.93 4.31
C ILE A 265 -15.85 -41.37 3.66
N SER A 266 -16.95 -42.04 4.01
CA SER A 266 -18.34 -41.82 3.65
C SER A 266 -18.96 -40.64 4.39
#